data_AF-A0A961WFH4-F1
#
_entry.id   AF-A0A961WFH4-F1
#
_cell.length_a   1.000
_cell.length_b   1.000
_cell.length_c   1.000
_cell.angle_alpha   90.00
_cell.angle_beta   90.00
_cell.angle_gamma   90.00
#
_symmetry.space_group_name_H-M   'P 1'
#
loop_
_entity.id
_entity.type
_entity.pdbx_description
1 polymer ?
#
loop_
_entity_poly.entity_id
_entity_poly.type
_entity_poly.pdbx_seq_one_letter_code
_entity_poly.pdbx_strand_id
1 'polypeptide(L)'
;VLANVRGIPLTSKTAEHLKSELRNISDSEVRQIYLGRYWQKARCPDLPAAIAFMHFDAAVNQGVGRASRMLQQALGVDVDGEIGPITLSAAQARDTAATLARYADIRRRHYQSLSHFWRFGRGWLRRLDATTRAALVLVRASQTFTPPLNEKQENDIMPDAVTPVTQAPA
;
A
#
# COMPACT_ATOMS: atom_id res chain seq x y z
N VAL A 1 0.32 -21.67 5.77
CA VAL A 1 0.85 -21.15 4.48
C VAL A 1 1.77 -22.15 3.83
N LEU A 2 2.89 -22.55 4.46
CA LEU A 2 3.83 -23.51 3.88
C LEU A 2 3.19 -24.85 3.48
N ALA A 3 2.37 -25.44 4.36
CA ALA A 3 1.60 -26.65 4.05
C ALA A 3 0.82 -26.56 2.72
N ASN A 4 0.12 -25.43 2.51
CA ASN A 4 -0.63 -25.18 1.28
C ASN A 4 0.28 -24.98 0.07
N VAL A 5 1.47 -24.39 0.25
CA VAL A 5 2.47 -24.24 -0.83
C VAL A 5 3.02 -25.60 -1.24
N ARG A 6 3.22 -26.50 -0.27
CA ARG A 6 3.66 -27.88 -0.51
C ARG A 6 2.55 -28.80 -1.02
N GLY A 7 1.29 -28.37 -1.01
CA GLY A 7 0.15 -29.23 -1.32
C GLY A 7 -0.07 -30.34 -0.30
N ILE A 8 0.50 -30.21 0.91
CA ILE A 8 0.46 -31.23 1.97
C ILE A 8 -0.59 -30.83 3.01
N PRO A 9 -1.55 -31.71 3.35
CA PRO A 9 -2.49 -31.46 4.45
C PRO A 9 -1.76 -31.28 5.79
N LEU A 10 -2.16 -30.28 6.58
CA LEU A 10 -1.62 -30.09 7.92
C LEU A 10 -2.32 -31.04 8.89
N THR A 11 -1.60 -32.10 9.30
CA THR A 11 -2.06 -33.15 10.22
C THR A 11 -1.02 -33.37 11.31
N SER A 12 -1.36 -34.10 12.37
CA SER A 12 -0.39 -34.45 13.43
C SER A 12 0.85 -35.17 12.90
N LYS A 13 0.71 -35.95 11.81
CA LYS A 13 1.82 -36.69 11.18
C LYS A 13 2.73 -35.79 10.34
N THR A 14 2.17 -34.78 9.68
CA THR A 14 2.92 -33.88 8.78
C THR A 14 3.43 -32.62 9.48
N ALA A 15 2.86 -32.27 10.64
CA ALA A 15 3.15 -31.03 11.35
C ALA A 15 4.62 -30.88 11.75
N GLU A 16 5.25 -31.91 12.31
CA GLU A 16 6.64 -31.79 12.77
C GLU A 16 7.62 -31.60 11.62
N HIS A 17 7.45 -32.34 10.54
CA HIS A 17 8.26 -32.15 9.33
C HIS A 17 8.04 -30.75 8.73
N LEU A 18 6.79 -30.31 8.56
CA LEU A 18 6.49 -28.98 8.02
C LEU A 18 7.00 -27.84 8.92
N LYS A 19 7.03 -28.02 10.24
CA LYS A 19 7.67 -27.06 11.17
C LYS A 19 9.18 -27.01 10.95
N SER A 20 9.83 -28.17 10.80
CA SER A 20 11.25 -28.25 10.51
C SER A 20 11.59 -27.57 9.18
N GLU A 21 10.82 -27.83 8.12
CA GLU A 21 10.98 -27.15 6.84
C GLU A 21 10.77 -25.64 6.98
N LEU A 22 9.72 -25.20 7.68
CA LEU A 22 9.46 -23.77 7.87
C LEU A 22 10.60 -23.06 8.61
N ARG A 23 11.28 -23.73 9.54
CA ARG A 23 12.45 -23.16 10.23
C ARG A 23 13.67 -23.02 9.31
N ASN A 24 13.78 -23.88 8.30
CA ASN A 24 14.91 -23.92 7.36
C ASN A 24 14.56 -23.33 5.99
N ILE A 25 13.41 -22.67 5.86
CA ILE A 25 12.96 -22.08 4.60
C ILE A 25 13.95 -20.99 4.16
N SER A 26 14.30 -20.98 2.88
CA SER A 26 15.21 -19.98 2.33
C SER A 26 14.53 -18.63 2.13
N ASP A 27 15.31 -17.55 2.18
CA ASP A 27 14.81 -16.19 1.90
C ASP A 27 14.23 -16.05 0.49
N SER A 28 14.81 -16.76 -0.49
CA SER A 28 14.32 -16.75 -1.87
C SER A 28 12.93 -17.39 -1.95
N GLU A 29 12.70 -18.48 -1.23
CA GLU A 29 11.41 -19.14 -1.17
C GLU A 29 10.39 -18.29 -0.43
N VAL A 30 10.76 -17.71 0.72
CA VAL A 30 9.91 -16.77 1.46
C VAL A 30 9.48 -15.62 0.55
N ARG A 31 10.42 -15.02 -0.20
CA ARG A 31 10.12 -13.96 -1.18
C ARG A 31 9.12 -14.43 -2.23
N GLN A 32 9.30 -15.60 -2.82
CA GLN A 32 8.37 -16.14 -3.82
C GLN A 32 6.96 -16.36 -3.26
N ILE A 33 6.87 -16.88 -2.03
CA ILE A 33 5.59 -17.05 -1.32
C ILE A 33 4.90 -15.70 -1.13
N TYR A 34 5.61 -14.68 -0.63
CA TYR A 34 5.04 -13.35 -0.43
C TYR A 34 4.63 -12.68 -1.74
N LEU A 35 5.49 -12.77 -2.76
CA LEU A 35 5.26 -12.22 -4.09
C LEU A 35 4.00 -12.81 -4.72
N GLY A 36 3.92 -14.14 -4.79
CA GLY A 36 2.81 -14.83 -5.47
C GLY A 36 1.51 -14.84 -4.67
N ARG A 37 1.57 -15.05 -3.35
CA ARG A 37 0.34 -15.26 -2.55
C ARG A 37 -0.30 -13.97 -2.05
N TYR A 38 0.47 -12.89 -1.92
CA TYR A 38 -0.01 -11.65 -1.33
C TYR A 38 0.22 -10.47 -2.26
N TRP A 39 1.47 -10.18 -2.67
CA TRP A 39 1.77 -8.99 -3.47
C TRP A 39 1.01 -8.96 -4.81
N GLN A 40 1.16 -10.02 -5.61
CA GLN A 40 0.50 -10.15 -6.91
C GLN A 40 -1.02 -10.34 -6.75
N LYS A 41 -1.45 -11.25 -5.87
CA LYS A 41 -2.88 -11.53 -5.66
C LYS A 41 -3.67 -10.35 -5.10
N ALA A 42 -3.05 -9.49 -4.31
CA ALA A 42 -3.67 -8.27 -3.81
C ALA A 42 -3.46 -7.08 -4.76
N ARG A 43 -3.03 -7.32 -6.02
CA ARG A 43 -2.82 -6.29 -7.05
C ARG A 43 -1.93 -5.13 -6.58
N CYS A 44 -1.01 -5.40 -5.65
CA CYS A 44 -0.10 -4.38 -5.10
C CYS A 44 0.76 -3.67 -6.16
N PRO A 45 1.28 -4.33 -7.22
CA PRO A 45 2.02 -3.65 -8.29
C PRO A 45 1.23 -2.54 -9.00
N ASP A 46 -0.10 -2.60 -8.99
CA ASP A 46 -0.97 -1.70 -9.76
C ASP A 46 -1.45 -0.50 -8.94
N LEU A 47 -1.15 -0.48 -7.64
CA LEU A 47 -1.57 0.55 -6.71
C LEU A 47 -0.46 1.60 -6.52
N PRO A 48 -0.79 2.85 -6.18
CA PRO A 48 0.21 3.84 -5.75
C PRO A 48 1.08 3.28 -4.61
N ALA A 49 2.39 3.52 -4.66
CA ALA A 49 3.35 2.84 -3.79
C ALA A 49 3.01 2.91 -2.28
N ALA A 50 2.52 4.07 -1.81
CA ALA A 50 2.11 4.24 -0.42
C ALA A 50 0.88 3.39 -0.06
N ILE A 51 -0.11 3.31 -0.97
CA ILE A 51 -1.30 2.45 -0.81
C ILE A 51 -0.87 0.99 -0.89
N ALA A 52 -0.04 0.61 -1.88
CA ALA A 52 0.46 -0.74 -2.07
C ALA A 52 1.19 -1.27 -0.81
N PHE A 53 2.03 -0.44 -0.19
CA PHE A 53 2.76 -0.79 1.03
C PHE A 53 1.81 -1.15 2.18
N MET A 54 0.83 -0.29 2.47
CA MET A 54 -0.14 -0.54 3.53
C MET A 54 -1.11 -1.68 3.18
N HIS A 55 -1.46 -1.82 1.90
CA HIS A 55 -2.35 -2.85 1.39
C HIS A 55 -1.71 -4.24 1.46
N PHE A 56 -0.42 -4.36 1.16
CA PHE A 56 0.32 -5.61 1.31
C PHE A 56 0.36 -6.08 2.77
N ASP A 57 0.68 -5.19 3.72
CA ASP A 57 0.63 -5.51 5.15
C ASP A 57 -0.78 -5.99 5.58
N ALA A 58 -1.83 -5.35 5.08
CA ALA A 58 -3.20 -5.78 5.32
C ALA A 58 -3.48 -7.17 4.72
N ALA A 59 -3.06 -7.44 3.49
CA ALA A 59 -3.27 -8.71 2.81
C ALA A 59 -2.58 -9.87 3.56
N VAL A 60 -1.37 -9.66 4.07
CA VAL A 60 -0.63 -10.65 4.87
C VAL A 60 -1.31 -10.94 6.20
N ASN A 61 -1.77 -9.90 6.90
CA ASN A 61 -2.29 -10.04 8.27
C ASN A 61 -3.80 -10.38 8.34
N GLN A 62 -4.59 -9.90 7.38
CA GLN A 62 -6.06 -9.96 7.40
C GLN A 62 -6.64 -10.74 6.21
N GLY A 63 -5.78 -11.18 5.29
CA GLY A 63 -6.13 -11.91 4.07
C GLY A 63 -6.45 -10.97 2.89
N VAL A 64 -6.07 -11.40 1.67
CA VAL A 64 -6.22 -10.63 0.41
C VAL A 64 -7.64 -10.11 0.21
N GLY A 65 -8.65 -10.99 0.31
CA GLY A 65 -10.04 -10.59 0.06
C GLY A 65 -10.60 -9.59 1.08
N ARG A 66 -10.15 -9.63 2.34
CA ARG A 66 -10.59 -8.64 3.33
C ARG A 66 -9.85 -7.32 3.14
N ALA A 67 -8.55 -7.37 2.88
CA ALA A 67 -7.75 -6.19 2.55
C ALA A 67 -8.35 -5.43 1.35
N SER A 68 -8.73 -6.15 0.30
CA SER A 68 -9.37 -5.57 -0.90
C SER A 68 -10.67 -4.84 -0.56
N ARG A 69 -11.56 -5.46 0.22
CA ARG A 69 -12.83 -4.84 0.66
C ARG A 69 -12.60 -3.60 1.53
N MET A 70 -11.66 -3.65 2.46
CA MET A 70 -11.34 -2.50 3.31
C MET A 70 -10.71 -1.35 2.50
N LEU A 71 -9.92 -1.65 1.47
CA LEU A 71 -9.40 -0.63 0.55
C LEU A 71 -10.54 0.01 -0.27
N GLN A 72 -11.46 -0.79 -0.80
CA GLN A 72 -12.63 -0.28 -1.54
C GLN A 72 -13.49 0.65 -0.67
N GLN A 73 -13.75 0.27 0.58
CA GLN A 73 -14.41 1.14 1.56
C GLN A 73 -13.64 2.45 1.76
N ALA A 74 -12.31 2.40 1.87
CA ALA A 74 -11.48 3.61 2.03
C ALA A 74 -11.48 4.53 0.79
N LEU A 75 -11.65 3.95 -0.40
CA LEU A 75 -11.73 4.65 -1.67
C LEU A 75 -13.14 5.18 -1.99
N GLY A 76 -14.16 4.67 -1.30
CA GLY A 76 -15.56 5.02 -1.53
C GLY A 76 -16.10 4.45 -2.84
N VAL A 77 -15.69 3.22 -3.18
CA VAL A 77 -16.18 2.46 -4.34
C VAL A 77 -16.95 1.22 -3.88
N ASP A 78 -17.61 0.54 -4.81
CA ASP A 78 -18.33 -0.70 -4.53
C ASP A 78 -17.39 -1.77 -3.92
N VAL A 79 -17.93 -2.51 -2.94
CA VAL A 79 -17.15 -3.39 -2.06
C VAL A 79 -17.38 -4.86 -2.43
N ASP A 80 -16.88 -5.28 -3.59
CA ASP A 80 -16.97 -6.66 -4.06
C ASP A 80 -15.78 -7.54 -3.58
N GLY A 81 -14.66 -6.92 -3.24
CA GLY A 81 -13.40 -7.56 -2.86
C GLY A 81 -12.44 -7.85 -4.00
N GLU A 82 -12.75 -7.40 -5.22
CA GLU A 82 -11.93 -7.53 -6.42
C GLU A 82 -11.31 -6.17 -6.82
N ILE A 83 -9.98 -6.12 -6.91
CA ILE A 83 -9.28 -4.89 -7.33
C ILE A 83 -9.27 -4.82 -8.87
N GLY A 84 -10.37 -4.34 -9.42
CA GLY A 84 -10.55 -4.08 -10.85
C GLY A 84 -10.30 -2.61 -11.26
N PRO A 85 -10.60 -2.25 -12.53
CA PRO A 85 -10.33 -0.92 -13.08
C PRO A 85 -10.92 0.24 -12.28
N ILE A 86 -12.12 0.07 -11.71
CA ILE A 86 -12.79 1.10 -10.89
C ILE A 86 -11.98 1.38 -9.61
N THR A 87 -11.61 0.32 -8.89
CA THR A 87 -10.80 0.42 -7.67
C THR A 87 -9.43 1.05 -7.97
N LEU A 88 -8.77 0.64 -9.07
CA LEU A 88 -7.47 1.18 -9.47
C LEU A 88 -7.56 2.65 -9.87
N SER A 89 -8.58 3.03 -10.65
CA SER A 89 -8.82 4.43 -11.03
C SER A 89 -9.05 5.30 -9.79
N ALA A 90 -9.88 4.85 -8.86
CA ALA A 90 -10.10 5.56 -7.60
C ALA A 90 -8.81 5.67 -6.77
N ALA A 91 -7.99 4.62 -6.71
CA ALA A 91 -6.72 4.64 -5.99
C ALA A 91 -5.74 5.67 -6.55
N GLN A 92 -5.73 5.90 -7.87
CA GLN A 92 -4.88 6.89 -8.52
C GLN A 92 -5.42 8.33 -8.38
N ALA A 93 -6.74 8.50 -8.41
CA ALA A 93 -7.36 9.83 -8.45
C ALA A 93 -7.61 10.45 -7.05
N ARG A 94 -7.76 9.63 -6.01
CA ARG A 94 -8.09 10.11 -4.65
C ARG A 94 -6.84 10.60 -3.93
N ASP A 95 -7.03 11.55 -3.02
CA ASP A 95 -5.95 11.97 -2.11
C ASP A 95 -5.41 10.75 -1.33
N THR A 96 -4.12 10.50 -1.51
CA THR A 96 -3.48 9.29 -0.99
C THR A 96 -3.39 9.33 0.54
N ALA A 97 -3.08 10.49 1.13
CA ALA A 97 -2.96 10.61 2.59
C ALA A 97 -4.31 10.39 3.30
N ALA A 98 -5.39 10.99 2.79
CA ALA A 98 -6.74 10.79 3.30
C ALA A 98 -7.22 9.36 3.09
N THR A 99 -6.88 8.73 1.95
CA THR A 99 -7.19 7.32 1.69
C THR A 99 -6.48 6.40 2.71
N LEU A 100 -5.19 6.63 3.00
CA LEU A 100 -4.45 5.90 4.01
C LEU A 100 -5.05 6.08 5.42
N ALA A 101 -5.47 7.30 5.77
CA ALA A 101 -6.11 7.58 7.05
C ALA A 101 -7.44 6.83 7.20
N ARG A 102 -8.31 6.88 6.19
CA ARG A 102 -9.57 6.11 6.16
C ARG A 102 -9.31 4.61 6.23
N TYR A 103 -8.34 4.12 5.48
CA TYR A 103 -7.99 2.70 5.48
C TYR A 103 -7.45 2.26 6.84
N ALA A 104 -6.65 3.09 7.52
CA ALA A 104 -6.17 2.83 8.87
C ALA A 104 -7.32 2.71 9.87
N ASP A 105 -8.29 3.63 9.82
CA ASP A 105 -9.45 3.59 10.70
C ASP A 105 -10.29 2.32 10.50
N ILE A 106 -10.57 1.96 9.24
CA ILE A 106 -11.29 0.72 8.90
C ILE A 106 -10.54 -0.51 9.45
N ARG A 107 -9.22 -0.57 9.25
CA ARG A 107 -8.40 -1.68 9.78
C ARG A 107 -8.37 -1.71 11.31
N ARG A 108 -8.35 -0.55 11.98
CA ARG A 108 -8.40 -0.44 13.44
C ARG A 108 -9.71 -0.99 13.99
N ARG A 109 -10.84 -0.57 13.41
CA ARG A 109 -12.17 -1.07 13.76
C ARG A 109 -12.29 -2.57 13.55
N HIS A 110 -11.73 -3.09 12.46
CA HIS A 110 -11.69 -4.54 12.24
C HIS A 110 -10.87 -5.28 13.29
N TYR A 111 -9.68 -4.81 13.66
CA TYR A 111 -8.91 -5.45 14.73
C TYR A 111 -9.67 -5.45 16.05
N GLN A 112 -10.30 -4.31 16.40
CA GLN A 112 -11.07 -4.15 17.63
C GLN A 112 -12.29 -5.09 17.71
N SER A 113 -12.84 -5.53 16.57
CA SER A 113 -13.96 -6.47 16.54
C SER A 113 -13.56 -7.94 16.68
N LEU A 114 -12.26 -8.28 16.67
CA LEU A 114 -11.81 -9.66 16.80
C LEU A 114 -11.89 -10.16 18.25
N SER A 115 -12.33 -11.40 18.45
CA SER A 115 -12.49 -12.05 19.76
C SER A 115 -11.21 -12.07 20.62
N HIS A 116 -10.03 -12.12 19.99
CA HIS A 116 -8.74 -12.15 20.68
C HIS A 116 -8.08 -10.76 20.83
N PHE A 117 -8.80 -9.68 20.54
CA PHE A 117 -8.27 -8.32 20.65
C PHE A 117 -7.76 -7.99 22.06
N TRP A 118 -8.42 -8.49 23.11
CA TRP A 118 -7.98 -8.30 24.49
C TRP A 118 -6.52 -8.78 24.74
N ARG A 119 -6.08 -9.82 24.03
CA ARG A 119 -4.74 -10.41 24.18
C ARG A 119 -3.71 -9.76 23.26
N PHE A 120 -4.05 -9.58 21.99
CA PHE A 120 -3.09 -9.21 20.94
C PHE A 120 -3.29 -7.80 20.37
N GLY A 121 -4.41 -7.15 20.70
CA GLY A 121 -4.87 -5.90 20.08
C GLY A 121 -3.85 -4.78 20.14
N ARG A 122 -3.18 -4.58 21.29
CA ARG A 122 -2.12 -3.57 21.43
C ARG A 122 -1.01 -3.76 20.40
N GLY A 123 -0.60 -5.00 20.14
CA GLY A 123 0.43 -5.31 19.15
C GLY A 123 -0.04 -5.06 17.72
N TRP A 124 -1.27 -5.46 17.41
CA TRP A 124 -1.87 -5.22 16.10
C TRP A 124 -2.01 -3.73 15.78
N LEU A 125 -2.49 -2.93 16.74
CA LEU A 125 -2.65 -1.49 16.58
C LEU A 125 -1.30 -0.78 16.45
N ARG A 126 -0.29 -1.16 17.24
CA ARG A 126 1.06 -0.60 17.10
C ARG A 126 1.65 -0.86 15.71
N ARG A 127 1.46 -2.06 15.17
CA ARG A 127 1.91 -2.39 13.81
C ARG A 127 1.17 -1.56 12.77
N LEU A 128 -0.16 -1.45 12.90
CA LEU A 128 -0.96 -0.60 12.01
C LEU A 128 -0.46 0.85 12.01
N ASP A 129 -0.21 1.43 13.19
CA ASP A 129 0.30 2.80 13.32
C ASP A 129 1.68 2.97 12.68
N ALA A 130 2.57 1.98 12.86
CA ALA A 130 3.89 1.99 12.23
C ALA A 130 3.79 1.90 10.69
N THR A 131 2.95 1.01 10.17
CA THR A 131 2.70 0.86 8.73
C THR A 131 2.11 2.14 8.14
N THR A 132 1.13 2.76 8.80
CA THR A 132 0.54 4.03 8.33
C THR A 132 1.57 5.15 8.31
N ARG A 133 2.42 5.28 9.33
CA ARG A 133 3.52 6.27 9.32
C ARG A 133 4.49 6.04 8.16
N ALA A 134 4.92 4.80 7.93
CA ALA A 134 5.82 4.47 6.84
C ALA A 134 5.20 4.76 5.46
N ALA A 135 3.92 4.45 5.27
CA ALA A 135 3.19 4.79 4.05
C ALA A 135 3.11 6.30 3.81
N LEU A 136 2.88 7.10 4.86
CA LEU A 136 2.86 8.57 4.75
C LEU A 136 4.23 9.16 4.40
N VAL A 137 5.33 8.52 4.80
CA VAL A 137 6.68 8.92 4.34
C VAL A 137 6.82 8.73 2.83
N LEU A 138 6.28 7.64 2.27
CA LEU A 138 6.28 7.40 0.83
C LEU A 138 5.48 8.46 0.06
N VAL A 139 4.37 8.95 0.61
CA VAL A 139 3.61 10.06 0.03
C VAL A 139 4.49 11.31 -0.08
N ARG A 140 5.20 11.67 0.99
CA ARG A 140 6.09 12.84 1.01
C ARG A 140 7.23 12.70 0.00
N ALA A 141 7.85 11.53 -0.08
CA ALA A 141 8.93 11.25 -1.02
C ALA A 141 8.48 11.38 -2.49
N SER A 142 7.23 11.03 -2.80
CA SER A 142 6.69 11.19 -4.16
C SER A 142 6.42 12.65 -4.56
N GLN A 143 6.20 13.54 -3.58
CA GLN A 143 5.95 14.96 -3.84
C GLN A 143 7.24 15.77 -4.04
N THR A 144 8.38 15.27 -3.53
CA THR A 144 9.68 15.95 -3.66
C THR A 144 10.36 15.70 -5.00
N PHE A 145 9.82 14.82 -5.84
CA PHE A 145 10.33 14.57 -7.19
C PHE A 145 9.51 15.37 -8.21
N THR A 146 9.89 16.63 -8.42
CA THR A 146 9.51 17.38 -9.62
C THR A 146 10.62 17.14 -10.64
N PRO A 147 10.39 16.37 -11.72
CA PRO A 147 11.38 16.28 -12.79
C PRO A 147 11.63 17.70 -13.34
N PRO A 148 12.88 18.06 -13.69
CA PRO A 148 13.14 19.36 -14.29
C PRO A 148 12.27 19.53 -15.53
N LEU A 149 11.67 20.72 -15.67
CA LEU A 149 10.95 21.11 -16.88
C LEU A 149 11.93 20.99 -18.06
N ASN A 150 11.49 20.40 -19.17
CA ASN A 150 12.29 20.44 -20.40
C ASN A 150 12.39 21.90 -20.87
N GLU A 151 13.58 22.33 -21.31
CA GLU A 151 13.90 23.69 -21.81
C GLU A 151 12.88 24.25 -22.83
N LYS A 152 12.12 23.37 -23.51
CA LYS A 152 11.08 23.77 -24.47
C LYS A 152 9.82 24.39 -23.83
N GLN A 153 9.58 24.24 -22.53
CA GLN A 153 8.39 24.79 -21.85
C GLN A 153 8.66 26.14 -21.17
N GLU A 154 9.92 26.54 -21.01
CA GLU A 154 10.29 27.80 -20.35
C GLU A 154 10.12 29.01 -21.28
N ASN A 155 10.33 28.82 -22.59
CA ASN A 155 10.19 29.88 -23.60
C ASN A 155 8.74 30.25 -23.97
N ASP A 156 7.73 29.50 -23.50
CA ASP A 156 6.31 29.77 -23.82
C ASP A 156 5.60 30.60 -22.73
N ILE A 157 6.25 30.82 -21.57
CA ILE A 157 5.63 31.46 -20.40
C ILE A 157 6.08 32.92 -20.23
N MET A 158 7.12 33.37 -20.94
CA MET A 158 7.64 34.74 -20.85
C MET A 158 7.99 35.33 -22.24
N PRO A 159 7.01 35.87 -22.99
CA PRO A 159 7.35 36.77 -24.09
C PRO A 159 7.70 38.14 -23.51
N ASP A 160 8.96 38.54 -23.72
CA ASP A 160 9.49 39.90 -23.67
C ASP A 160 9.51 40.63 -22.31
N ALA A 161 10.65 40.51 -21.61
CA ALA A 161 11.06 41.51 -20.64
C ALA A 161 11.32 42.85 -21.36
N VAL A 162 10.41 43.80 -21.13
CA VAL A 162 10.46 45.19 -21.60
C VAL A 162 11.81 45.84 -21.25
N THR A 163 12.52 46.31 -22.27
CA THR A 163 13.70 47.18 -22.15
C THR A 163 13.32 48.50 -21.45
N PRO A 164 14.08 48.98 -20.45
CA PRO A 164 13.77 50.26 -19.82
C PRO A 164 14.21 51.41 -20.74
N VAL A 165 13.24 52.25 -21.10
CA VAL A 165 13.43 53.51 -21.84
C VAL A 165 13.96 54.58 -20.88
N THR A 166 15.09 55.17 -21.27
CA THR A 166 15.70 56.39 -20.72
C THR A 166 14.74 57.58 -20.76
N GLN A 167 14.52 58.27 -19.63
CA GLN A 167 14.06 59.67 -19.62
C GLN A 167 14.71 60.48 -18.48
N ALA A 168 15.51 61.48 -18.84
CA ALA A 168 15.66 62.74 -18.08
C ALA A 168 14.46 63.66 -18.43
N PRO A 169 14.01 64.58 -17.55
CA PRO A 169 14.52 65.98 -17.56
C PRO A 169 14.39 66.65 -16.15
N ALA A 170 14.63 67.93 -15.87
CA ALA A 170 14.95 69.17 -16.59
C ALA A 170 15.85 70.06 -15.70
#